data_AF-A0A852BJ46-F1
#
_entry.id   AF-A0A852BJ46-F1
#
_cell.length_a   1.000
_cell.length_b   1.000
_cell.length_c   1.000
_cell.angle_alpha   90.00
_cell.angle_beta   90.00
_cell.angle_gamma   90.00
#
_symmetry.space_group_name_H-M   'P 1'
#
loop_
_entity.id
_entity.type
_entity.pdbx_description
1 polymer ?
#
loop_
_entity_poly.entity_id
_entity_poly.type
_entity_poly.pdbx_seq_one_letter_code
_entity_poly.pdbx_strand_id
1 'polypeptide(L)'
;PQQSLLEALSLLSNDDWELKEKGLFSIKHLVESHSEVLLCRLHDICLAVTSEVTNPRSKVSYSAIATLGEFFATLKKDMDSEVDEVARVLLQMVWDSPEFVEKAASQTLGIMVENVTPARAMSALMDMGVK
;
A
#
# COMPACT_ATOMS: atom_id res chain seq x y z
N PRO A 1 12.12 7.93 -14.71
CA PRO A 1 11.35 7.39 -13.56
C PRO A 1 10.55 8.47 -12.80
N GLN A 2 11.08 9.69 -12.59
CA GLN A 2 10.35 10.77 -11.90
C GLN A 2 9.10 11.22 -12.66
N GLN A 3 9.21 11.45 -13.98
CA GLN A 3 8.05 11.84 -14.80
C GLN A 3 6.98 10.74 -14.80
N SER A 4 7.40 9.47 -14.91
CA SER A 4 6.50 8.31 -14.86
C SER A 4 5.78 8.20 -13.51
N LEU A 5 6.45 8.55 -12.41
CA LEU A 5 5.82 8.60 -11.09
C LEU A 5 4.77 9.72 -11.01
N LEU A 6 5.07 10.91 -11.51
CA LEU A 6 4.10 12.02 -11.54
C LEU A 6 2.88 11.68 -12.40
N GLU A 7 3.09 11.05 -13.54
CA GLU A 7 2.02 10.56 -14.39
C GLU A 7 1.17 9.50 -13.67
N ALA A 8 1.79 8.53 -13.00
CA ALA A 8 1.07 7.51 -12.25
C ALA A 8 0.24 8.09 -11.09
N LEU A 9 0.76 9.09 -10.37
CA LEU A 9 0.00 9.81 -9.34
C LEU A 9 -1.16 10.62 -9.92
N SER A 10 -0.97 11.23 -11.11
CA SER A 10 -2.05 11.90 -11.83
C SER A 10 -3.16 10.92 -12.24
N LEU A 11 -2.82 9.70 -12.63
CA LEU A 11 -3.79 8.65 -12.97
C LEU A 11 -4.59 8.21 -11.73
N LEU A 12 -3.93 8.08 -10.58
CA LEU A 12 -4.58 7.75 -9.29
C LEU A 12 -5.56 8.82 -8.81
N SER A 13 -5.31 10.08 -9.16
CA SER A 13 -6.15 11.22 -8.78
C SER A 13 -7.44 11.34 -9.62
N ASN A 14 -7.65 10.44 -10.59
CA ASN A 14 -8.82 10.45 -11.47
C ASN A 14 -9.97 9.61 -10.88
N ASP A 15 -11.22 9.99 -11.13
CA ASP A 15 -12.40 9.22 -10.69
C ASP A 15 -12.60 7.91 -11.49
N ASP A 16 -12.02 7.81 -12.68
CA ASP A 16 -12.06 6.60 -13.50
C ASP A 16 -11.22 5.48 -12.89
N TRP A 17 -11.90 4.41 -12.49
CA TRP A 17 -11.29 3.23 -11.87
C TRP A 17 -10.25 2.55 -12.77
N GLU A 18 -10.39 2.61 -14.10
CA GLU A 18 -9.42 2.03 -15.03
C GLU A 18 -8.12 2.83 -15.05
N LEU A 19 -8.21 4.16 -14.91
CA LEU A 19 -7.05 5.02 -14.79
C LEU A 19 -6.35 4.80 -13.45
N LYS A 20 -7.11 4.66 -12.36
CA LYS A 20 -6.54 4.29 -11.05
C LYS A 20 -5.77 2.97 -11.11
N GLU A 21 -6.32 1.94 -11.75
CA GLU A 21 -5.61 0.66 -11.92
C GLU A 21 -4.31 0.81 -12.72
N LYS A 22 -4.31 1.61 -13.79
CA LYS A 22 -3.08 1.90 -14.55
C LYS A 22 -2.05 2.61 -13.66
N GLY A 23 -2.48 3.59 -12.88
CA GLY A 23 -1.62 4.31 -11.94
C GLY A 23 -1.00 3.37 -10.90
N LEU A 24 -1.81 2.52 -10.27
CA LEU A 24 -1.36 1.52 -9.29
C LEU A 24 -0.36 0.53 -9.90
N PHE A 25 -0.65 0.02 -11.11
CA PHE A 25 0.25 -0.88 -11.83
C PHE A 25 1.59 -0.20 -12.14
N SER A 26 1.57 1.05 -12.62
CA SER A 26 2.78 1.82 -12.88
C SER A 26 3.60 2.06 -11.60
N ILE A 27 2.96 2.41 -10.49
CA ILE A 27 3.65 2.60 -9.21
C ILE A 27 4.28 1.30 -8.73
N LYS A 28 3.57 0.17 -8.83
CA LYS A 28 4.11 -1.14 -8.47
C LYS A 28 5.36 -1.47 -9.27
N HIS A 29 5.34 -1.29 -10.59
CA HIS A 29 6.53 -1.52 -11.41
C HIS A 29 7.68 -0.55 -11.07
N LEU A 30 7.36 0.70 -10.70
CA LEU A 30 8.38 1.68 -10.32
C LEU A 30 9.05 1.34 -8.99
N VAL A 31 8.35 0.76 -8.00
CA VAL A 31 9.01 0.34 -6.75
C VAL A 31 10.04 -0.76 -7.01
N GLU A 32 9.71 -1.72 -7.88
CA GLU A 32 10.58 -2.85 -8.22
C GLU A 32 11.83 -2.41 -9.01
N SER A 33 11.67 -1.45 -9.92
CA SER A 33 12.73 -1.05 -10.86
C SER A 33 13.52 0.20 -10.44
N HIS A 34 12.91 1.10 -9.66
CA HIS A 34 13.38 2.46 -9.38
C HIS A 34 12.97 2.94 -7.98
N SER A 35 13.19 2.10 -6.96
CA SER A 35 12.80 2.36 -5.56
C SER A 35 13.31 3.71 -5.04
N GLU A 36 14.50 4.17 -5.48
CA GLU A 36 15.08 5.45 -5.07
C GLU A 36 14.18 6.64 -5.40
N VAL A 37 13.40 6.57 -6.46
CA VAL A 37 12.49 7.65 -6.86
C VAL A 37 11.25 7.69 -5.97
N LEU A 38 10.79 6.54 -5.50
CA LEU A 38 9.67 6.48 -4.56
C LEU A 38 10.11 6.96 -3.17
N LEU A 39 11.30 6.57 -2.72
CA LEU A 39 11.83 6.97 -1.41
C LEU A 39 11.91 8.50 -1.23
N CYS A 40 12.21 9.24 -2.29
CA CYS A 40 12.23 10.71 -2.26
C CYS A 40 10.88 11.35 -1.93
N ARG A 41 9.76 10.64 -2.14
CA ARG A 41 8.39 11.12 -1.89
C ARG A 41 7.51 10.04 -1.28
N LEU A 42 8.10 9.18 -0.45
CA LEU A 42 7.46 7.95 0.01
C LEU A 42 6.11 8.20 0.65
N HIS A 43 6.04 9.18 1.54
CA HIS A 43 4.82 9.53 2.26
C HIS A 43 3.66 9.91 1.34
N ASP A 44 3.90 10.80 0.36
CA ASP A 44 2.87 11.23 -0.59
C ASP A 44 2.33 10.05 -1.42
N ILE A 45 3.23 9.14 -1.80
CA ILE A 45 2.89 7.97 -2.61
C ILE A 45 2.12 6.96 -1.76
N CYS A 46 2.58 6.68 -0.54
CA CYS A 46 1.90 5.79 0.39
C CYS A 46 0.50 6.32 0.71
N LEU A 47 0.36 7.62 0.95
CA LEU A 47 -0.95 8.25 1.16
C LEU A 47 -1.88 8.02 -0.03
N ALA A 48 -1.41 8.27 -1.25
CA ALA A 48 -2.20 8.10 -2.47
C ALA A 48 -2.59 6.64 -2.75
N VAL A 49 -1.72 5.67 -2.44
CA VAL A 49 -2.05 4.24 -2.61
C VAL A 49 -2.99 3.78 -1.48
N THR A 50 -2.75 4.23 -0.25
CA THR A 50 -3.55 3.89 0.93
C THR A 50 -4.99 4.40 0.80
N SER A 51 -5.21 5.58 0.20
CA SER A 51 -6.57 6.09 -0.06
C SER A 51 -7.39 5.21 -0.99
N GLU A 52 -6.72 4.38 -1.82
CA GLU A 52 -7.38 3.44 -2.72
C GLU A 52 -7.65 2.06 -2.10
N VAL A 53 -7.11 1.76 -0.92
CA VAL A 53 -7.34 0.47 -0.23
C VAL A 53 -8.82 0.26 0.08
N THR A 54 -9.54 1.32 0.48
CA THR A 54 -10.98 1.27 0.78
C THR A 54 -11.84 1.67 -0.43
N ASN A 55 -11.32 1.56 -1.66
CA ASN A 55 -12.06 1.94 -2.86
C ASN A 55 -13.31 1.04 -3.05
N PRO A 56 -14.48 1.59 -3.40
CA PRO A 56 -15.71 0.82 -3.60
C PRO A 56 -15.61 -0.21 -4.74
N ARG A 57 -14.67 -0.04 -5.67
CA ARG A 57 -14.31 -1.04 -6.67
C ARG A 57 -13.30 -2.00 -6.07
N SER A 58 -13.75 -3.21 -5.72
CA SER A 58 -12.90 -4.24 -5.12
C SER A 58 -11.64 -4.57 -5.93
N LYS A 59 -11.66 -4.40 -7.26
CA LYS A 59 -10.47 -4.56 -8.11
C LYS A 59 -9.40 -3.49 -7.86
N VAL A 60 -9.80 -2.22 -7.73
CA VAL A 60 -8.89 -1.11 -7.42
C VAL A 60 -8.36 -1.27 -6.00
N SER A 61 -9.23 -1.59 -5.05
CA SER A 61 -8.86 -1.90 -3.66
C SER A 61 -7.82 -3.02 -3.58
N TYR A 62 -8.07 -4.16 -4.25
CA TYR A 62 -7.13 -5.28 -4.33
C TYR A 62 -5.79 -4.85 -4.93
N SER A 63 -5.80 -4.08 -6.02
CA SER A 63 -4.60 -3.58 -6.68
C SER A 63 -3.78 -2.68 -5.74
N ALA A 64 -4.44 -1.79 -4.98
CA ALA A 64 -3.77 -0.95 -3.98
C ALA A 64 -3.14 -1.76 -2.85
N ILE A 65 -3.86 -2.76 -2.33
CA ILE A 65 -3.36 -3.68 -1.30
C ILE A 65 -2.13 -4.45 -1.79
N ALA A 66 -2.17 -4.93 -3.05
CA ALA A 66 -1.05 -5.63 -3.67
C ALA A 66 0.16 -4.71 -3.88
N THR A 67 -0.07 -3.45 -4.26
CA THR A 67 1.00 -2.45 -4.39
C THR A 67 1.65 -2.14 -3.04
N LEU A 68 0.88 -2.03 -1.95
CA LEU A 68 1.43 -1.87 -0.60
C LEU A 68 2.24 -3.09 -0.15
N GLY A 69 1.83 -4.31 -0.51
CA GLY A 69 2.63 -5.51 -0.31
C GLY A 69 3.99 -5.42 -0.98
N GLU A 70 4.04 -4.91 -2.22
CA GLU A 70 5.29 -4.70 -2.94
C GLU A 70 6.18 -3.63 -2.28
N PHE A 71 5.56 -2.57 -1.74
CA PHE A 71 6.29 -1.55 -1.00
C PHE A 71 6.98 -2.13 0.23
N PHE A 72 6.26 -2.91 1.05
CA PHE A 72 6.87 -3.57 2.21
C PHE A 72 7.97 -4.55 1.82
N ALA A 73 7.75 -5.39 0.81
CA ALA A 73 8.74 -6.37 0.35
C ALA A 73 10.02 -5.71 -0.19
N THR A 74 9.87 -4.60 -0.91
CA THR A 74 10.99 -3.93 -1.60
C THR A 74 11.69 -2.89 -0.73
N LEU A 75 10.93 -2.00 -0.07
CA LEU A 75 11.44 -0.85 0.68
C LEU A 75 11.72 -1.18 2.16
N LYS A 76 11.07 -2.22 2.70
CA LYS A 76 11.37 -2.78 4.04
C LYS A 76 11.34 -1.71 5.14
N LYS A 77 12.42 -1.55 5.89
CA LYS A 77 12.54 -0.57 6.99
C LYS A 77 12.27 0.88 6.57
N ASP A 78 12.38 1.23 5.29
CA ASP A 78 12.05 2.58 4.83
C ASP A 78 10.54 2.85 4.91
N MET A 79 9.71 1.80 5.01
CA MET A 79 8.26 1.89 5.25
C MET A 79 7.89 2.10 6.72
N ASP A 80 8.84 2.08 7.66
CA ASP A 80 8.56 2.13 9.09
C ASP A 80 7.66 3.32 9.50
N SER A 81 7.79 4.48 8.82
CA SER A 81 6.98 5.68 9.08
C SER A 81 5.53 5.56 8.63
N GLU A 82 5.23 4.65 7.70
CA GLU A 82 3.91 4.52 7.07
C GLU A 82 3.10 3.35 7.64
N VAL A 83 3.73 2.50 8.47
CA VAL A 83 3.16 1.26 9.02
C VAL A 83 1.80 1.49 9.68
N ASP A 84 1.68 2.51 10.55
CA ASP A 84 0.50 2.67 11.39
C ASP A 84 -0.76 2.94 10.55
N GLU A 85 -0.63 3.81 9.55
CA GLU A 85 -1.75 4.17 8.68
C GLU A 85 -2.09 3.05 7.69
N VAL A 86 -1.08 2.44 7.08
CA VAL A 86 -1.27 1.33 6.13
C VAL A 86 -1.91 0.13 6.82
N ALA A 87 -1.40 -0.27 7.98
CA ALA A 87 -1.92 -1.43 8.68
C ALA A 87 -3.34 -1.21 9.22
N ARG A 88 -3.68 0.02 9.63
CA ARG A 88 -5.04 0.40 10.03
C ARG A 88 -6.04 0.15 8.90
N VAL A 89 -5.75 0.60 7.68
CA VAL A 89 -6.67 0.39 6.55
C VAL A 89 -6.70 -1.06 6.10
N LEU A 90 -5.57 -1.77 6.10
CA LEU A 90 -5.52 -3.19 5.75
C LEU A 90 -6.37 -4.02 6.70
N LEU A 91 -6.27 -3.76 8.01
CA LEU A 91 -7.09 -4.43 9.00
C LEU A 91 -8.58 -4.20 8.74
N GLN A 92 -9.01 -2.97 8.43
CA GLN A 92 -10.40 -2.71 8.06
C GLN A 92 -10.86 -3.62 6.91
N MET A 93 -10.01 -3.83 5.90
CA MET A 93 -10.31 -4.71 4.77
C MET A 93 -10.36 -6.19 5.17
N VAL A 94 -9.65 -6.63 6.20
CA VAL A 94 -9.76 -8.01 6.71
C VAL A 94 -11.15 -8.29 7.29
N TRP A 95 -11.83 -7.29 7.85
CA TRP A 95 -13.12 -7.49 8.53
C TRP A 95 -14.34 -7.28 7.63
N ASP A 96 -14.27 -6.39 6.63
CA ASP A 96 -15.43 -5.87 5.91
C ASP A 96 -15.25 -5.86 4.38
N SER A 97 -14.67 -6.93 3.83
CA SER A 97 -14.45 -7.02 2.37
C SER A 97 -14.71 -8.42 1.81
N PRO A 98 -14.87 -8.56 0.48
CA PRO A 98 -14.98 -9.87 -0.16
C PRO A 98 -13.74 -10.73 0.12
N GLU A 99 -13.93 -12.05 0.20
CA GLU A 99 -12.88 -13.02 0.59
C GLU A 99 -11.53 -12.83 -0.13
N PHE A 100 -11.54 -12.47 -1.41
CA PHE A 100 -10.29 -12.27 -2.16
C PHE A 100 -9.53 -10.99 -1.76
N VAL A 101 -10.25 -9.94 -1.36
CA VAL A 101 -9.68 -8.68 -0.85
C VAL A 101 -9.19 -8.89 0.58
N GLU A 102 -9.99 -9.56 1.41
CA GLU A 102 -9.61 -9.95 2.78
C GLU A 102 -8.30 -10.76 2.79
N LYS A 103 -8.18 -11.77 1.91
CA LYS A 103 -6.97 -12.58 1.79
C LYS A 103 -5.76 -11.75 1.35
N ALA A 104 -5.95 -10.83 0.40
CA ALA A 104 -4.88 -9.94 -0.02
C ALA A 104 -4.43 -9.03 1.14
N ALA A 105 -5.38 -8.46 1.89
CA ALA A 105 -5.06 -7.60 3.02
C ALA A 105 -4.32 -8.35 4.13
N SER A 106 -4.79 -9.55 4.47
CA SER A 106 -4.15 -10.44 5.44
C SER A 106 -2.74 -10.82 5.02
N GLN A 107 -2.54 -11.14 3.73
CA GLN A 107 -1.22 -11.45 3.18
C GLN A 107 -0.29 -10.24 3.24
N THR A 108 -0.76 -9.05 2.86
CA THR A 108 0.03 -7.82 2.91
C THR A 108 0.43 -7.46 4.35
N LEU A 109 -0.46 -7.66 5.34
CA LEU A 109 -0.12 -7.51 6.75
C LEU A 109 0.99 -8.48 7.19
N GLY A 110 0.97 -9.73 6.70
CA GLY A 110 2.05 -10.68 6.93
C GLY A 110 3.40 -10.19 6.36
N ILE A 111 3.40 -9.75 5.10
CA ILE A 111 4.59 -9.20 4.43
C ILE A 111 5.14 -7.99 5.19
N MET A 112 4.26 -7.10 5.67
CA MET A 112 4.64 -5.96 6.50
C MET A 112 5.42 -6.41 7.73
N VAL A 113 4.85 -7.31 8.55
CA VAL A 113 5.48 -7.80 9.79
C VAL A 113 6.84 -8.44 9.52
N GLU A 114 7.00 -9.12 8.39
CA GLU A 114 8.26 -9.76 8.01
C GLU A 114 9.36 -8.79 7.55
N ASN A 115 9.01 -7.60 7.06
CA ASN A 115 9.96 -6.71 6.36
C ASN A 115 10.24 -5.37 7.07
N VAL A 116 9.36 -4.90 7.96
CA VAL A 116 9.60 -3.69 8.75
C VAL A 116 10.48 -3.98 9.96
N THR A 117 10.94 -2.96 10.67
CA THR A 117 11.76 -3.22 11.87
C THR A 117 10.94 -3.94 12.97
N PRO A 118 11.56 -4.85 13.76
CA PRO A 118 10.84 -5.57 14.82
C PRO A 118 10.15 -4.65 15.82
N ALA A 119 10.74 -3.48 16.12
CA ALA A 119 10.15 -2.49 17.00
C ALA A 119 8.88 -1.87 16.41
N ARG A 120 8.86 -1.56 15.11
CA ARG A 120 7.63 -1.08 14.45
C ARG A 120 6.58 -2.16 14.32
N ALA A 121 6.96 -3.39 13.91
CA ALA A 121 6.02 -4.51 13.84
C ALA A 121 5.34 -4.74 15.19
N MET A 122 6.11 -4.75 16.29
CA MET A 122 5.58 -4.92 17.63
C MET A 122 4.63 -3.78 18.04
N SER A 123 5.02 -2.53 17.83
CA SER A 123 4.18 -1.38 18.17
C SER A 123 2.86 -1.41 17.40
N ALA A 124 2.92 -1.66 16.10
CA ALA A 124 1.76 -1.77 15.23
C ALA A 124 0.79 -2.86 15.73
N LEU A 125 1.31 -4.06 16.01
CA LEU A 125 0.50 -5.17 16.52
C LEU A 125 -0.13 -4.87 17.89
N MET A 126 0.58 -4.18 18.78
CA MET A 126 0.05 -3.79 20.09
C MET A 126 -1.08 -2.76 19.96
N ASP A 127 -0.91 -1.75 19.10
CA ASP A 127 -1.94 -0.74 18.87
C ASP A 127 -3.20 -1.33 18.20
N MET A 128 -3.03 -2.42 17.44
CA MET A 128 -4.11 -3.12 16.75
C MET A 128 -4.82 -4.16 17.63
N GLY A 129 -4.10 -4.80 18.55
CA GLY A 129 -4.62 -5.87 19.41
C GLY A 129 -5.28 -5.39 20.71
N VAL A 130 -5.19 -4.11 21.06
CA VAL A 130 -5.70 -3.54 22.32
C VAL A 130 -6.96 -2.67 22.10
N LYS A 131 -7.95 -3.20 21.40
CA LYS A 131 -9.32 -2.66 21.43
C LYS A 131 -10.33 -3.71 21.85
#